data_AF-A0A2V8T1L2-F1
#
_entry.id   AF-A0A2V8T1L2-F1
#
_cell.length_a   1.000
_cell.length_b   1.000
_cell.length_c   1.000
_cell.angle_alpha   90.00
_cell.angle_beta   90.00
_cell.angle_gamma   90.00
#
_symmetry.space_group_name_H-M   'P 1'
#
loop_
_entity.id
_entity.type
_entity.pdbx_description
1 polymer ?
#
loop_
_entity_poly.entity_id
_entity_poly.type
_entity_poly.pdbx_seq_one_letter_code
_entity_poly.pdbx_strand_id
1 'polypeptide(L)' 'MDDLGADSLDTVELVMRFEEEFNIEIPDEDAEKIQSVRDAIDYIEKHSK' A
#
# COMPACT_ATOMS: atom_id res chain seq x y z
N MET A 1 -8.71 3.66 -15.22
CA MET A 1 -8.93 2.21 -15.30
C MET A 1 -7.94 1.66 -14.32
N ASP A 2 -8.46 1.28 -13.16
CA ASP A 2 -7.75 1.17 -11.88
C ASP A 2 -6.42 0.42 -12.02
N ASP A 3 -5.34 1.11 -11.68
CA ASP A 3 -3.94 0.73 -11.97
C ASP A 3 -3.51 -0.59 -11.29
N LEU A 4 -4.35 -1.12 -10.40
CA LEU A 4 -4.13 -2.37 -9.70
C LEU A 4 -5.06 -3.51 -10.16
N GLY A 5 -6.21 -3.23 -10.80
CA GLY A 5 -7.14 -4.26 -11.28
C GLY A 5 -7.46 -5.37 -10.26
N ALA A 6 -7.21 -5.09 -8.99
CA ALA A 6 -7.10 -6.03 -7.90
C ALA A 6 -8.42 -5.94 -7.16
N ASP A 7 -9.10 -7.07 -7.03
CA ASP A 7 -10.27 -7.11 -6.16
C ASP A 7 -9.84 -6.67 -4.76
N SER A 8 -10.75 -6.12 -3.96
CA SER A 8 -10.44 -5.47 -2.67
C SER A 8 -9.63 -6.31 -1.66
N LEU A 9 -9.43 -7.61 -1.92
CA LEU A 9 -8.55 -8.52 -1.17
C LEU A 9 -7.08 -8.45 -1.60
N ASP A 10 -6.81 -8.26 -2.89
CA ASP A 10 -5.44 -8.25 -3.44
C ASP A 10 -4.66 -7.00 -2.98
N THR A 11 -5.35 -5.86 -2.79
CA THR A 11 -4.76 -4.63 -2.20
C THR A 11 -4.38 -4.82 -0.74
N VAL A 12 -5.18 -5.56 0.04
CA VAL A 12 -4.91 -5.83 1.46
C VAL A 12 -3.68 -6.73 1.60
N GLU A 13 -3.55 -7.78 0.77
CA GLU A 13 -2.36 -8.63 0.75
C GLU A 13 -1.11 -7.83 0.34
N LEU A 14 -1.22 -6.97 -0.68
CA LEU A 14 -0.11 -6.14 -1.14
C LEU A 14 0.41 -5.20 -0.03
N VAL A 15 -0.50 -4.53 0.69
CA VAL A 15 -0.16 -3.63 1.80
C VAL A 15 0.55 -4.40 2.92
N MET A 16 0.03 -5.56 3.35
CA MET A 16 0.68 -6.40 4.36
C MET A 16 2.11 -6.81 3.97
N ARG A 17 2.34 -7.12 2.69
CA ARG A 17 3.68 -7.48 2.19
C ARG A 17 4.62 -6.29 2.19
N PHE A 18 4.12 -5.08 1.92
CA PHE A 18 4.91 -3.85 2.05
C PHE A 18 5.25 -3.53 3.51
N GLU A 19 4.32 -3.72 4.43
CA GLU A 19 4.57 -3.58 5.86
C GLU A 19 5.69 -4.51 6.34
N GLU A 20 5.65 -5.79 5.94
CA GLU A 20 6.69 -6.77 6.26
C GLU A 20 8.04 -6.45 5.61
N GLU A 21 8.06 -6.14 4.31
CA GLU A 21 9.30 -5.95 3.54
C GLU A 21 10.03 -4.65 3.94
N PHE A 22 9.28 -3.57 4.17
CA PHE A 22 9.84 -2.27 4.57
C PHE A 22 9.85 -2.05 6.07
N ASN A 23 9.32 -3.01 6.85
CA ASN A 23 9.20 -2.96 8.30
C ASN A 23 8.51 -1.66 8.78
N ILE A 24 7.46 -1.27 8.07
CA ILE A 24 6.59 -0.12 8.33
C ILE A 24 5.19 -0.60 8.77
N GLU A 25 4.40 0.30 9.34
CA GLU A 25 3.01 0.03 9.73
C GLU A 25 2.13 1.01 8.96
N ILE A 26 1.20 0.52 8.15
CA ILE A 26 0.29 1.31 7.34
C ILE A 26 -1.11 1.19 7.95
N PRO A 27 -1.64 2.24 8.62
CA PRO A 27 -2.98 2.17 9.19
C PRO A 27 -4.03 2.01 8.07
N ASP A 28 -5.12 1.29 8.38
CA ASP A 28 -6.21 1.01 7.43
C ASP A 28 -6.73 2.29 6.74
N GLU A 29 -6.84 3.40 7.48
CA GLU A 29 -7.27 4.70 6.95
C GLU A 29 -6.34 5.27 5.85
N ASP A 30 -5.06 4.92 5.88
CA ASP A 30 -4.09 5.31 4.85
C ASP A 30 -4.01 4.25 3.75
N ALA A 31 -4.15 2.97 4.08
CA ALA A 31 -4.26 1.89 3.11
C ALA A 31 -5.45 2.10 2.16
N GLU A 32 -6.59 2.57 2.66
CA GLU A 32 -7.77 2.93 1.85
C GLU A 32 -7.50 4.10 0.87
N LYS A 33 -6.50 4.95 1.15
CA LYS A 33 -6.11 6.06 0.27
C LYS A 33 -5.10 5.62 -0.79
N ILE A 34 -4.45 4.47 -0.61
CA ILE A 34 -3.53 3.88 -1.59
C ILE A 34 -4.35 3.19 -2.66
N GLN A 35 -4.61 3.90 -3.77
CA GLN A 35 -5.42 3.38 -4.89
C GLN A 35 -4.56 2.94 -6.07
N SER A 36 -3.30 3.32 -6.11
CA SER A 36 -2.34 2.94 -7.14
C SER A 36 -1.03 2.46 -6.53
N VAL A 37 -0.26 1.69 -7.31
CA VAL A 37 1.10 1.27 -6.93
C VAL A 37 1.98 2.49 -6.66
N ARG A 38 1.74 3.59 -7.38
CA ARG A 38 2.46 4.85 -7.17
C ARG A 38 2.16 5.45 -5.80
N ASP A 39 0.91 5.45 -5.35
CA ASP A 39 0.55 5.96 -4.02
C ASP A 39 1.22 5.13 -2.92
N ALA A 40 1.32 3.81 -3.11
CA ALA A 40 2.01 2.92 -2.19
C ALA A 40 3.51 3.26 -2.10
N ILE A 41 4.18 3.42 -3.26
CA ILE A 41 5.60 3.78 -3.31
C ILE A 41 5.83 5.15 -2.67
N ASP A 42 5.02 6.16 -3.02
CA ASP A 42 5.12 7.51 -2.45
C ASP A 42 4.90 7.50 -0.92
N TYR A 43 4.05 6.61 -0.41
CA TYR A 43 3.83 6.43 1.03
C TYR A 43 5.03 5.79 1.72
N ILE A 44 5.56 4.71 1.13
CA ILE A 44 6.74 3.99 1.63
C ILE A 44 7.96 4.91 1.65
N GLU A 45 8.22 5.67 0.59
CA GLU A 45 9.34 6.62 0.54
C GLU A 45 9.25 7.73 1.61
N LYS A 46 8.04 8.13 2.00
CA LYS A 46 7.84 9.13 3.06
C LYS A 46 8.05 8.57 4.46
N HIS A 47 7.79 7.28 4.67
CA HIS A 47 7.83 6.63 5.99
C HIS A 47 9.08 5.75 6.21
N SER A 48 9.76 5.34 5.14
CA SER A 48 11.04 4.64 5.19
C SER A 48 12.17 5.67 5.31
N LYS A 49 12.61 5.94 6.55
CA LYS A 49 13.73 6.83 6.84
C LYS A 49 14.67 6.24 7.87
#